data_AF-A0A1C3K1C8-F1
#
_entry.id   AF-A0A1C3K1C8-F1
#
_cell.length_a   1.000
_cell.length_b   1.000
_cell.length_c   1.000
_cell.angle_alpha   90.00
_cell.angle_beta   90.00
_cell.angle_gamma   90.00
#
_symmetry.space_group_name_H-M   'P 1'
#
loop_
_entity.id
_entity.type
_entity.pdbx_description
1 polymer ?
#
loop_
_entity_poly.entity_id
_entity_poly.type
_entity_poly.pdbx_seq_one_letter_code
_entity_poly.pdbx_strand_id
1 'polypeptide(L)'
;MLEYVDTVGLPQEFVQLAWDVFKAEHLPNGTNERRLQSDWRRHFLNYVTKGYYRLWYADAANNSYVLTTQGVQAQRAHARKEAA
;
A
#
# COMPACT_ATOMS: atom_id res chain seq x y z
N MET A 1 -12.65 -5.24 1.69
CA MET A 1 -11.30 -4.69 1.99
C MET A 1 -11.01 -4.92 3.45
N LEU A 2 -11.78 -4.35 4.38
CA LEU A 2 -11.68 -4.62 5.83
C LEU A 2 -11.72 -6.13 6.12
N GLU A 3 -12.72 -6.85 5.58
CA GLU A 3 -12.80 -8.32 5.73
C GLU A 3 -11.54 -9.07 5.31
N TYR A 4 -10.85 -8.65 4.24
CA TYR A 4 -9.62 -9.32 3.81
C TYR A 4 -8.47 -9.02 4.78
N VAL A 5 -8.28 -7.75 5.13
CA VAL A 5 -7.23 -7.28 6.04
C VAL A 5 -7.36 -7.96 7.41
N ASP A 6 -8.58 -8.03 7.93
CA ASP A 6 -8.90 -8.71 9.20
C ASP A 6 -8.65 -10.21 9.10
N THR A 7 -9.02 -10.85 7.98
CA THR A 7 -8.84 -12.29 7.77
C THR A 7 -7.36 -12.69 7.70
N VAL A 8 -6.53 -11.89 7.05
CA VAL A 8 -5.09 -12.22 6.88
C VAL A 8 -4.20 -11.64 7.99
N GLY A 9 -4.76 -10.83 8.89
CA GLY A 9 -4.01 -10.18 9.96
C GLY A 9 -3.01 -9.13 9.45
N LEU A 10 -3.29 -8.49 8.32
CA LEU A 10 -2.40 -7.46 7.78
C LEU A 10 -2.51 -6.18 8.64
N PRO A 11 -1.39 -5.61 9.11
CA PRO A 11 -1.45 -4.41 9.94
C PRO A 11 -2.08 -3.21 9.21
N GLN A 12 -2.94 -2.47 9.90
CA GLN A 12 -3.65 -1.33 9.33
C GLN A 12 -2.69 -0.25 8.81
N GLU A 13 -1.55 -0.06 9.46
CA GLU A 13 -0.51 0.86 9.03
C GLU A 13 0.11 0.49 7.68
N PHE A 14 0.16 -0.80 7.32
CA PHE A 14 0.69 -1.23 6.01
C PHE A 14 -0.34 -0.99 4.91
N VAL A 15 -1.62 -1.17 5.23
CA VAL A 15 -2.74 -0.81 4.34
C VAL A 15 -2.76 0.70 4.09
N GLN A 16 -2.56 1.50 5.14
CA GLN A 16 -2.47 2.95 5.04
C GLN A 16 -1.27 3.37 4.19
N LEU A 17 -0.09 2.77 4.41
CA LEU A 17 1.08 3.01 3.57
C LEU A 17 0.82 2.70 2.09
N ALA A 18 0.17 1.56 1.80
CA ALA A 18 -0.22 1.22 0.44
C ALA A 18 -1.18 2.25 -0.16
N TRP A 19 -2.11 2.78 0.64
CA TRP A 19 -3.06 3.81 0.22
C TRP A 19 -2.36 5.12 -0.14
N ASP A 20 -1.36 5.51 0.64
CA ASP A 20 -0.62 6.74 0.39
C ASP A 20 0.23 6.64 -0.89
N VAL A 21 0.87 5.49 -1.12
CA VAL A 21 1.57 5.21 -2.39
C VAL A 21 0.58 5.21 -3.56
N PHE A 22 -0.56 4.54 -3.38
CA PHE A 22 -1.59 4.45 -4.42
C PHE A 22 -2.13 5.82 -4.83
N LYS A 23 -2.46 6.69 -3.86
CA LYS A 23 -2.87 8.08 -4.10
C LYS A 23 -1.78 8.85 -4.84
N ALA A 24 -0.51 8.75 -4.41
CA ALA A 24 0.58 9.49 -5.03
C ALA A 24 0.81 9.12 -6.50
N GLU A 25 0.52 7.88 -6.91
CA GLU A 25 0.63 7.45 -8.29
C GLU A 25 -0.59 7.81 -9.15
N HIS A 26 -1.79 7.78 -8.60
CA HIS A 26 -3.04 7.83 -9.40
C HIS A 26 -3.79 9.17 -9.30
N LEU A 27 -3.47 10.03 -8.33
CA LEU A 27 -3.99 11.40 -8.26
C LEU A 27 -3.23 12.34 -9.22
N PRO A 28 -3.72 13.59 -9.44
CA PRO A 28 -3.08 14.54 -10.35
C PRO A 28 -1.59 14.75 -10.03
N ASN A 29 -0.76 14.84 -11.07
CA ASN A 29 0.72 14.87 -11.01
C ASN A 29 1.37 13.52 -10.64
N GLY A 30 0.58 12.45 -10.53
CA GLY A 30 1.07 11.08 -10.35
C GLY A 30 1.48 10.41 -11.66
N THR A 31 2.33 9.39 -11.58
CA THR A 31 2.85 8.65 -12.74
C THR A 31 1.76 7.92 -13.54
N ASN A 32 0.63 7.61 -12.90
CA ASN A 32 -0.50 6.90 -13.47
C ASN A 32 -1.77 7.77 -13.55
N GLU A 33 -1.66 9.10 -13.48
CA GLU A 33 -2.82 10.02 -13.47
C GLU A 33 -3.80 9.79 -14.65
N ARG A 34 -3.28 9.37 -15.81
CA ARG A 34 -4.08 9.14 -17.03
C ARG A 34 -4.75 7.77 -17.07
N ARG A 35 -4.39 6.86 -16.16
CA ARG A 35 -4.91 5.49 -16.09
C ARG A 35 -6.15 5.46 -15.21
N LEU A 36 -7.23 6.05 -15.72
CA LEU A 36 -8.51 6.07 -15.02
C LEU A 36 -9.11 4.66 -14.94
N GLN A 37 -9.65 4.33 -13.77
CA GLN A 37 -10.30 3.05 -13.52
C GLN A 37 -11.78 3.25 -13.20
N SER A 38 -12.61 2.31 -13.64
CA SER A 38 -14.05 2.32 -13.36
C SER A 38 -14.36 1.99 -11.89
N ASP A 39 -13.56 1.14 -11.25
CA ASP A 39 -13.68 0.79 -9.84
C ASP A 39 -12.34 0.93 -9.12
N TRP A 40 -12.13 2.11 -8.53
CA TRP A 40 -10.93 2.44 -7.77
C TRP A 40 -10.75 1.58 -6.51
N ARG A 41 -11.86 1.17 -5.86
CA ARG A 41 -11.81 0.37 -4.63
C ARG A 41 -11.31 -1.04 -4.94
N ARG A 42 -11.82 -1.66 -6.01
CA ARG A 42 -11.32 -2.94 -6.51
C ARG A 42 -9.89 -2.83 -6.99
N HIS A 43 -9.55 -1.75 -7.69
CA HIS A 43 -8.19 -1.53 -8.17
C HIS A 43 -7.18 -1.50 -7.01
N PHE A 44 -7.44 -0.68 -5.99
CA PHE A 44 -6.59 -0.62 -4.81
C PHE A 44 -6.52 -1.96 -4.05
N LEU A 45 -7.65 -2.67 -3.91
CA LEU A 45 -7.66 -3.99 -3.28
C LEU A 45 -6.73 -4.98 -4.00
N ASN A 46 -6.64 -4.93 -5.33
CA ASN A 46 -5.70 -5.75 -6.08
C ASN A 46 -4.24 -5.43 -5.73
N TYR A 47 -3.90 -4.15 -5.50
CA TYR A 47 -2.54 -3.76 -5.09
C TYR A 47 -2.16 -4.30 -3.72
N VAL A 48 -3.09 -4.28 -2.77
CA VAL A 48 -2.89 -4.83 -1.42
C VAL A 48 -2.80 -6.36 -1.46
N THR A 49 -3.75 -7.03 -2.13
CA THR A 49 -3.87 -8.50 -2.12
C THR A 49 -2.81 -9.21 -2.97
N LYS A 50 -2.42 -8.62 -4.11
CA LYS A 50 -1.43 -9.22 -5.03
C LYS A 50 -0.01 -8.70 -4.78
N GLY A 51 0.16 -7.77 -3.84
CA GLY A 51 1.46 -7.21 -3.49
C GLY A 51 2.13 -6.47 -4.65
N TYR A 52 1.38 -5.73 -5.48
CA TYR A 52 1.94 -5.05 -6.65
C TYR A 52 3.07 -4.07 -6.30
N TYR A 53 2.95 -3.37 -5.16
CA TYR A 53 3.98 -2.47 -4.65
C TYR A 53 5.10 -3.17 -3.87
N ARG A 54 4.93 -4.46 -3.52
CA ARG A 54 5.88 -5.26 -2.74
C ARG A 54 6.37 -4.55 -1.47
N LEU A 55 5.49 -3.81 -0.78
CA LEU A 55 5.83 -3.01 0.40
C LEU A 55 6.14 -3.85 1.64
N TRP A 56 5.60 -5.07 1.71
CA TRP A 56 5.81 -5.98 2.82
C TRP A 56 5.95 -7.42 2.34
N TYR A 57 6.43 -8.27 3.25
CA TYR A 57 6.40 -9.72 3.13
C TYR A 57 5.86 -10.35 4.42
N ALA A 58 5.34 -11.56 4.32
CA ALA A 58 4.94 -12.34 5.49
C ALA A 58 6.18 -13.02 6.09
N ASP A 59 6.43 -12.74 7.36
CA ASP A 59 7.41 -13.47 8.17
C ASP A 59 6.71 -14.63 8.86
N ALA A 60 6.81 -15.81 8.23
CA ALA A 60 6.18 -17.03 8.71
C ALA A 60 6.76 -17.53 10.04
N ALA A 61 8.00 -17.18 10.38
CA ALA A 61 8.62 -17.59 11.64
C ALA A 61 7.99 -16.88 12.84
N ASN A 62 7.61 -15.61 12.66
CA ASN A 62 7.03 -14.76 13.69
C ASN A 62 5.52 -14.55 13.52
N ASN A 63 4.89 -15.18 12.53
CA ASN A 63 3.49 -14.98 12.14
C ASN A 63 3.13 -13.50 12.03
N SER A 64 3.98 -12.73 11.34
CA SER A 64 3.88 -11.26 11.26
C SER A 64 4.11 -10.77 9.84
N TYR A 65 3.93 -9.46 9.62
CA TYR A 65 4.31 -8.80 8.38
C TYR A 65 5.45 -7.82 8.64
N VAL A 66 6.43 -7.80 7.74
CA VAL A 66 7.60 -6.93 7.83
C VAL A 66 7.74 -6.10 6.55
N LEU A 67 8.10 -4.83 6.70
CA LEU A 67 8.36 -3.96 5.54
C LEU A 67 9.57 -4.46 4.75
N THR A 68 9.46 -4.44 3.43
CA THR A 68 10.61 -4.59 2.54
C THR A 68 11.42 -3.30 2.50
N THR A 69 12.58 -3.31 1.84
CA THR A 69 13.31 -2.09 1.51
C THR A 69 12.41 -1.06 0.80
N GLN A 70 11.54 -1.51 -0.11
CA GLN A 70 10.60 -0.64 -0.82
C GLN A 70 9.55 -0.07 0.12
N GLY A 71 9.03 -0.87 1.05
CA GLY A 71 8.14 -0.42 2.11
C GLY A 71 8.75 0.66 3.00
N VAL A 72 9.98 0.45 3.47
CA VAL A 72 10.70 1.43 4.30
C VAL A 72 10.95 2.74 3.55
N GLN A 73 11.32 2.67 2.27
CA GLN A 73 11.52 3.86 1.44
C GLN A 73 10.21 4.63 1.24
N ALA A 74 9.11 3.93 0.94
CA ALA A 74 7.79 4.53 0.83
C ALA A 74 7.38 5.21 2.14
N GLN A 75 7.53 4.53 3.28
CA GLN A 75 7.18 5.08 4.58
C GLN A 75 7.93 6.39 4.87
N ARG A 76 9.25 6.42 4.60
CA ARG A 76 10.06 7.64 4.77
C ARG A 76 9.67 8.76 3.80
N ALA A 77 9.36 8.42 2.54
CA ALA A 77 8.95 9.41 1.55
C ALA A 77 7.62 10.08 1.92
N HIS A 78 6.66 9.31 2.44
CA HIS A 78 5.37 9.83 2.87
C HIS A 78 5.44 10.59 4.19
N ALA A 79 6.17 10.09 5.20
CA ALA A 79 6.39 10.82 6.45
C ALA A 79 7.02 12.20 6.23
N ARG A 80 7.96 12.31 5.26
CA ARG A 80 8.58 13.58 4.90
C ARG A 80 7.63 14.55 4.18
N LYS A 81 6.64 14.04 3.42
CA LYS A 81 5.64 14.87 2.75
C LYS A 81 4.60 15.44 3.72
N GLU A 82 4.25 14.72 4.78
CA GLU A 82 3.30 15.23 5.78
C GLU A 82 3.92 16.27 6.73
N ALA A 83 5.25 16.30 6.85
CA ALA A 83 5.99 17.24 7.69
C ALA A 83 6.40 18.55 6.99
N ALA A 84 6.10 18.71 5.70
CA ALA A 84 6.50 19.85 4.85
C ALA A 84 5.27 20.67 4.42
#